data_AF-A0A6G2QGD7-F1
#
_entry.id   AF-A0A6G2QGD7-F1
#
_cell.length_a   1.000
_cell.length_b   1.000
_cell.length_c   1.000
_cell.angle_alpha   90.00
_cell.angle_beta   90.00
_cell.angle_gamma   90.00
#
_symmetry.space_group_name_H-M   'P 1'
#
loop_
_entity.id
_entity.type
_entity.pdbx_description
1 polymer ?
#
loop_
_entity_poly.entity_id
_entity_poly.type
_entity_poly.pdbx_seq_one_letter_code
_entity_poly.pdbx_strand_id
1 'polypeptide(L)'
;MTATTDGSTGAALPPRVTAASENDTDIPEAAGVPDIAARAVRRATDFLLSRQDDQGWWKGDLETNVTMDAEDLLLRQFLGIRDEDTTRAAALFIRGEQREDGTWATFHGGPGELSTTIEAYVALRLAGDPPDAPHMAKASAWVREQGGIAASRVFTRIWLALFGWWRWEDLPELPPELIWFPSWVPLNIYDFGCWARQTIVPLTIVSAKRPVRPAPFPLDELHTDPRHPNPPRPLAPPLSWDGAFQRL
;
A
#
# COMPACT_ATOMS: atom_id res chain seq x y z
N MET A 1 4.00 0.27 -18.76
CA MET A 1 4.89 -0.81 -19.24
C MET A 1 4.04 -2.07 -19.22
N THR A 2 3.54 -2.48 -20.38
CA THR A 2 2.46 -3.47 -20.54
C THR A 2 2.97 -4.88 -20.27
N ALA A 3 2.34 -5.55 -19.31
CA ALA A 3 2.57 -6.93 -18.94
C ALA A 3 1.84 -7.88 -19.90
N THR A 4 2.59 -8.79 -20.52
CA THR A 4 2.04 -10.01 -21.13
C THR A 4 1.96 -11.08 -20.04
N THR A 5 0.75 -11.44 -19.65
CA THR A 5 0.45 -12.52 -18.70
C THR A 5 0.34 -13.84 -19.45
N ASP A 6 1.23 -14.79 -19.16
CA ASP A 6 0.97 -16.20 -19.41
C ASP A 6 0.53 -16.85 -18.09
N GLY A 7 -0.66 -17.44 -18.13
CA GLY A 7 -1.33 -18.04 -16.99
C GLY A 7 -0.65 -19.30 -16.50
N SER A 8 -0.26 -19.32 -15.24
CA SER A 8 0.00 -20.54 -14.47
C SER A 8 -0.68 -20.39 -13.12
N THR A 9 -1.77 -21.13 -12.93
CA THR A 9 -2.50 -21.25 -11.66
C THR A 9 -1.59 -21.86 -10.59
N GLY A 10 -1.19 -21.05 -9.61
CA GLY A 10 -0.44 -21.51 -8.43
C GLY A 10 -1.34 -22.31 -7.49
N ALA A 11 -0.97 -23.57 -7.25
CA ALA A 11 -1.61 -24.41 -6.26
C ALA A 11 -1.36 -23.87 -4.84
N ALA A 12 -2.41 -23.89 -3.99
CA ALA A 12 -2.38 -23.44 -2.61
C ALA A 12 -1.27 -24.14 -1.80
N LEU A 13 -0.36 -23.36 -1.24
CA LEU A 13 0.64 -23.84 -0.27
C LEU A 13 -0.02 -24.00 1.11
N PRO A 14 0.25 -25.09 1.84
CA PRO A 14 -0.29 -25.29 3.19
C PRO A 14 0.26 -24.25 4.19
N PRO A 15 -0.46 -23.99 5.30
CA PRO A 15 -0.10 -22.96 6.27
C PRO A 15 1.27 -23.22 6.91
N ARG A 16 2.07 -22.15 7.06
CA ARG A 16 3.38 -22.18 7.70
C ARG A 16 3.25 -22.57 9.18
N VAL A 17 3.98 -23.61 9.58
CA VAL A 17 4.14 -24.02 10.98
C VAL A 17 4.85 -22.90 11.74
N THR A 18 4.30 -22.51 12.89
CA THR A 18 4.90 -21.56 13.83
C THR A 18 6.31 -21.99 14.22
N ALA A 19 7.27 -21.06 14.14
CA ALA A 19 8.65 -21.32 14.56
C ALA A 19 8.68 -21.69 16.06
N ALA A 20 8.96 -22.95 16.35
CA ALA A 20 9.15 -23.44 17.71
C ALA A 20 10.49 -22.90 18.25
N SER A 21 10.42 -22.13 19.34
CA SER A 21 11.58 -21.56 20.04
C SER A 21 12.11 -22.47 21.16
N GLU A 22 11.88 -23.78 21.07
CA GLU A 22 12.41 -24.76 22.02
C GLU A 22 13.36 -25.70 21.28
N ASN A 23 14.67 -25.49 21.45
CA ASN A 23 15.70 -26.42 20.99
C ASN A 23 15.72 -27.63 21.93
N ASP A 24 14.80 -28.57 21.69
CA ASP A 24 14.97 -29.93 22.18
C ASP A 24 16.06 -30.61 21.32
N THR A 25 17.26 -30.78 21.88
CA THR A 25 18.43 -31.30 21.17
C THR A 25 18.46 -32.83 21.07
N ASP A 26 17.46 -33.54 21.59
CA ASP A 26 17.29 -34.98 21.37
C ASP A 26 16.40 -35.24 20.14
N ILE A 27 16.91 -34.85 18.97
CA ILE A 27 16.35 -35.34 17.71
C ILE A 27 16.92 -36.74 17.50
N PRO A 28 16.09 -37.82 17.48
CA PRO A 28 16.59 -39.14 17.14
C PRO A 28 17.23 -39.06 15.76
N GLU A 29 18.49 -39.49 15.63
CA GLU A 29 19.15 -39.65 14.33
C GLU A 29 18.36 -40.68 13.51
N ALA A 30 17.35 -40.20 12.77
CA ALA A 30 16.66 -41.02 11.81
C ALA A 30 17.69 -41.41 10.74
N ALA A 31 17.98 -42.71 10.64
CA ALA A 31 18.93 -43.23 9.67
C ALA A 31 18.61 -42.69 8.26
N GLY A 32 19.62 -42.13 7.58
CA GLY A 32 19.49 -41.60 6.22
C GLY A 32 19.12 -40.12 6.10
N VAL A 33 19.02 -39.36 7.21
CA VAL A 33 18.90 -37.89 7.18
C VAL A 33 19.97 -37.21 6.31
N PRO A 34 21.27 -37.57 6.38
CA PRO A 34 22.29 -36.98 5.52
C PRO A 34 22.02 -37.19 4.01
N ASP A 35 21.55 -38.38 3.63
CA ASP A 35 21.24 -38.69 2.23
C ASP A 35 19.98 -37.96 1.75
N ILE A 36 18.97 -37.82 2.62
CA ILE A 36 17.76 -37.04 2.34
C ILE A 36 18.12 -35.57 2.16
N ALA A 37 18.91 -34.99 3.05
CA ALA A 37 19.38 -33.62 2.96
C ALA A 37 20.19 -33.39 1.67
N ALA A 38 21.11 -34.29 1.34
CA ALA A 38 21.90 -34.20 0.10
C ALA A 38 21.01 -34.26 -1.15
N ARG A 39 19.97 -35.10 -1.16
CA ARG A 39 18.97 -35.14 -2.24
C ARG A 39 18.16 -33.85 -2.32
N ALA A 40 17.74 -33.29 -1.18
CA ALA A 40 16.98 -32.04 -1.12
C ALA A 40 17.79 -30.87 -1.66
N VAL A 41 19.07 -30.75 -1.26
CA VAL A 41 19.99 -29.72 -1.75
C VAL A 41 20.19 -29.85 -3.26
N ARG A 42 20.47 -31.05 -3.79
CA ARG A 42 20.61 -31.24 -5.25
C ARG A 42 19.37 -30.77 -6.00
N ARG A 43 18.18 -31.20 -5.57
CA ARG A 43 16.92 -30.80 -6.20
C ARG A 43 16.66 -29.29 -6.12
N ALA A 44 16.96 -28.66 -4.98
CA ALA A 44 16.79 -27.22 -4.81
C ALA A 44 17.77 -26.42 -5.68
N THR A 45 19.02 -26.87 -5.77
CA THR A 45 20.04 -26.27 -6.63
C THR A 45 19.67 -26.42 -8.11
N ASP A 46 19.29 -27.63 -8.54
CA ASP A 46 18.87 -27.90 -9.92
C ASP A 46 17.67 -27.03 -10.29
N PHE A 47 16.69 -26.90 -9.39
CA PHE A 47 15.55 -26.01 -9.59
C PHE A 47 15.98 -24.55 -9.68
N LEU A 48 16.78 -24.04 -8.74
CA LEU A 48 17.20 -22.64 -8.75
C LEU A 48 18.00 -22.31 -10.02
N LEU A 49 18.94 -23.17 -10.42
CA LEU A 49 19.71 -23.01 -11.66
C LEU A 49 18.82 -23.08 -12.90
N SER A 50 17.78 -23.92 -12.91
CA SER A 50 16.80 -23.96 -14.03
C SER A 50 15.96 -22.68 -14.17
N ARG A 51 15.99 -21.78 -13.16
CA ARG A 51 15.31 -20.48 -13.16
C ARG A 51 16.25 -19.31 -13.46
N GLN A 52 17.54 -19.58 -13.64
CA GLN A 52 18.50 -18.54 -14.01
C GLN A 52 18.23 -18.07 -15.44
N ASP A 53 18.21 -16.76 -15.65
CA ASP A 53 18.17 -16.19 -16.99
C ASP A 53 19.48 -16.51 -17.74
N ASP A 54 19.43 -16.61 -19.06
CA ASP A 54 20.61 -16.89 -19.90
C ASP A 54 21.73 -15.85 -19.71
N GLN A 55 21.41 -14.63 -19.25
CA GLN A 55 22.38 -13.58 -18.91
C GLN A 55 22.96 -13.70 -17.48
N GLY A 56 22.51 -14.67 -16.70
CA GLY A 56 23.09 -15.04 -15.41
C GLY A 56 22.41 -14.47 -14.16
N TRP A 57 21.33 -13.71 -14.28
CA TRP A 57 20.56 -13.17 -13.15
C TRP A 57 19.33 -14.03 -12.82
N TRP A 58 18.70 -13.77 -11.66
CA TRP A 58 17.41 -14.35 -11.28
C TRP A 58 16.37 -13.24 -11.14
N LYS A 59 15.14 -13.55 -11.55
CA LYS A 59 13.99 -12.69 -11.33
C LYS A 59 12.94 -13.46 -10.55
N GLY A 60 12.50 -12.83 -9.47
CA GLY A 60 11.34 -13.24 -8.70
C GLY A 60 10.37 -12.08 -8.59
N ASP A 61 9.14 -12.40 -8.21
CA ASP A 61 8.14 -11.38 -7.93
C ASP A 61 8.44 -10.71 -6.59
N LEU A 62 8.41 -9.38 -6.57
CA LEU A 62 8.53 -8.57 -5.36
C LEU A 62 7.15 -8.11 -4.94
N GLU A 63 6.46 -8.97 -4.20
CA GLU A 63 5.13 -8.68 -3.68
C GLU A 63 5.20 -7.65 -2.54
N THR A 64 4.22 -6.75 -2.51
CA THR A 64 4.05 -5.75 -1.45
C THR A 64 2.61 -5.76 -0.96
N ASN A 65 1.79 -4.82 -1.43
CA ASN A 65 0.36 -4.73 -1.22
C ASN A 65 -0.29 -4.03 -2.43
N VAL A 66 -1.61 -3.93 -2.40
CA VAL A 66 -2.41 -3.40 -3.50
C VAL A 66 -2.26 -1.89 -3.76
N THR A 67 -1.60 -1.13 -2.88
CA THR A 67 -1.48 0.33 -3.10
C THR A 67 -0.65 0.65 -4.33
N MET A 68 0.30 -0.19 -4.74
CA MET A 68 1.10 0.05 -5.94
C MET A 68 0.21 0.14 -7.20
N ASP A 69 -0.70 -0.83 -7.37
CA ASP A 69 -1.67 -0.85 -8.47
C ASP A 69 -2.75 0.23 -8.32
N ALA A 70 -3.23 0.45 -7.09
CA ALA A 70 -4.25 1.47 -6.83
C ALA A 70 -3.73 2.89 -7.13
N GLU A 71 -2.53 3.21 -6.67
CA GLU A 71 -1.86 4.49 -6.89
C GLU A 71 -1.44 4.67 -8.37
N ASP A 72 -1.04 3.60 -9.08
CA ASP A 72 -0.80 3.67 -10.55
C ASP A 72 -2.10 4.00 -11.31
N LEU A 73 -3.23 3.39 -10.95
CA LEU A 73 -4.53 3.71 -11.56
C LEU A 73 -4.95 5.16 -11.27
N LEU A 74 -4.77 5.63 -10.03
CA LEU A 74 -4.99 7.02 -9.67
C LEU A 74 -4.07 7.96 -10.48
N LEU A 75 -2.78 7.65 -10.60
CA LEU A 75 -1.84 8.46 -11.38
C LEU A 75 -2.26 8.55 -12.83
N ARG A 76 -2.59 7.41 -13.46
CA ARG A 76 -2.98 7.36 -14.88
C ARG A 76 -4.29 8.07 -15.13
N GLN A 77 -5.25 7.96 -14.22
CA GLN A 77 -6.48 8.74 -14.27
C GLN A 77 -6.17 10.23 -14.16
N PHE A 78 -5.31 10.62 -13.22
CA PHE A 78 -4.89 12.00 -13.03
C PHE A 78 -4.11 12.55 -14.23
N LEU A 79 -3.36 11.72 -14.96
CA LEU A 79 -2.65 12.13 -16.16
C LEU A 79 -3.55 12.09 -17.42
N GLY A 80 -4.66 11.35 -17.39
CA GLY A 80 -5.58 11.16 -18.53
C GLY A 80 -5.07 10.13 -19.53
N ILE A 81 -4.25 9.18 -19.06
CA ILE A 81 -3.61 8.12 -19.86
C ILE A 81 -4.07 6.72 -19.43
N ARG A 82 -5.14 6.62 -18.64
CA ARG A 82 -5.68 5.35 -18.15
C ARG A 82 -6.31 4.57 -19.30
N ASP A 83 -5.85 3.34 -19.51
CA ASP A 83 -6.38 2.39 -20.48
C ASP A 83 -7.19 1.27 -19.82
N GLU A 84 -8.09 0.65 -20.60
CA GLU A 84 -9.02 -0.38 -20.11
C GLU A 84 -8.31 -1.67 -19.71
N ASP A 85 -7.29 -2.10 -20.44
CA ASP A 85 -6.57 -3.34 -20.15
C ASP A 85 -5.81 -3.28 -18.84
N THR A 86 -5.05 -2.21 -18.59
CA THR A 86 -4.36 -1.98 -17.32
C THR A 86 -5.37 -1.85 -16.18
N THR A 87 -6.46 -1.11 -16.40
CA THR A 87 -7.53 -0.96 -15.39
C THR A 87 -8.15 -2.29 -14.99
N ARG A 88 -8.49 -3.12 -15.99
CA ARG A 88 -9.06 -4.44 -15.77
C ARG A 88 -8.08 -5.37 -15.05
N ALA A 89 -6.81 -5.38 -15.44
CA ALA A 89 -5.79 -6.20 -14.81
C ALA A 89 -5.57 -5.83 -13.34
N ALA A 90 -5.37 -4.53 -13.05
CA ALA A 90 -5.23 -4.03 -11.68
C ALA A 90 -6.48 -4.31 -10.84
N ALA A 91 -7.68 -4.08 -11.37
CA ALA A 91 -8.92 -4.36 -10.64
C ALA A 91 -9.14 -5.85 -10.35
N LEU A 92 -8.72 -6.75 -11.25
CA LEU A 92 -8.74 -8.19 -11.00
C LEU A 92 -7.81 -8.57 -9.85
N PHE A 93 -6.57 -8.06 -9.85
CA PHE A 93 -5.62 -8.28 -8.76
C PHE A 93 -6.13 -7.71 -7.44
N ILE A 94 -6.55 -6.45 -7.40
CA ILE A 94 -7.04 -5.78 -6.20
C ILE A 94 -8.24 -6.53 -5.60
N ARG A 95 -9.21 -6.98 -6.42
CA ARG A 95 -10.33 -7.80 -5.93
C ARG A 95 -9.87 -9.15 -5.37
N GLY A 96 -8.88 -9.79 -6.01
CA GLY A 96 -8.32 -11.06 -5.55
C GLY A 96 -7.65 -10.99 -4.19
N GLU A 97 -7.05 -9.83 -3.86
CA GLU A 97 -6.40 -9.58 -2.58
C GLU A 97 -7.35 -9.10 -1.48
N GLN A 98 -8.64 -8.92 -1.78
CA GLN A 98 -9.61 -8.51 -0.76
C GLN A 98 -9.84 -9.64 0.24
N ARG A 99 -9.72 -9.31 1.51
CA ARG A 99 -9.95 -10.24 2.62
C ARG A 99 -11.44 -10.52 2.80
N GLU A 100 -11.74 -11.61 3.48
CA GLU A 100 -13.13 -11.98 3.79
C GLU A 100 -13.87 -10.86 4.55
N ASP A 101 -13.18 -10.11 5.42
CA ASP A 101 -13.73 -8.98 6.16
C ASP A 101 -13.96 -7.71 5.31
N GLY A 102 -13.62 -7.75 4.02
CA GLY A 102 -13.79 -6.64 3.07
C GLY A 102 -12.61 -5.67 3.02
N THR A 103 -11.52 -5.95 3.74
CA THR A 103 -10.36 -5.05 3.87
C THR A 103 -9.17 -5.52 3.05
N TRP A 104 -8.14 -4.68 2.98
CA TRP A 104 -6.83 -5.03 2.43
C TRP A 104 -5.73 -4.80 3.47
N ALA A 105 -4.72 -5.67 3.45
CA ALA A 105 -3.59 -5.64 4.38
C ALA A 105 -2.31 -5.10 3.71
N THR A 106 -1.36 -4.66 4.51
CA THR A 106 -0.04 -4.17 4.03
C THR A 106 0.98 -5.27 3.81
N PHE A 107 0.71 -6.49 4.28
CA PHE A 107 1.52 -7.69 4.10
C PHE A 107 0.66 -8.95 4.16
N HIS A 108 1.18 -10.06 3.61
CA HIS A 108 0.46 -11.34 3.55
C HIS A 108 0.02 -11.83 4.94
N GLY A 109 -1.29 -12.08 5.10
CA GLY A 109 -1.88 -12.53 6.36
C GLY A 109 -2.00 -11.45 7.45
N GLY A 110 -1.57 -10.21 7.18
CA GLY A 110 -1.70 -9.09 8.12
C GLY A 110 -3.14 -8.64 8.37
N PRO A 111 -3.40 -7.79 9.37
CA PRO A 111 -4.73 -7.21 9.57
C PRO A 111 -5.09 -6.22 8.45
N GLY A 112 -6.39 -5.92 8.30
CA GLY A 112 -6.83 -4.82 7.44
C GLY A 112 -6.21 -3.49 7.84
N GLU A 113 -5.79 -2.70 6.85
CA GLU A 113 -5.20 -1.37 7.05
C GLU A 113 -6.04 -0.32 6.34
N LEU A 114 -6.28 0.80 7.03
CA LEU A 114 -7.24 1.83 6.63
C LEU A 114 -6.88 2.48 5.28
N SER A 115 -5.65 2.94 5.16
CA SER A 115 -5.16 3.66 3.99
C SER A 115 -5.18 2.78 2.74
N THR A 116 -4.70 1.55 2.89
CA THR A 116 -4.67 0.51 1.87
C THR A 116 -6.09 0.17 1.40
N THR A 117 -7.03 0.01 2.34
CA THR A 117 -8.44 -0.29 2.03
C THR A 117 -9.11 0.88 1.30
N ILE A 118 -8.83 2.13 1.68
CA ILE A 118 -9.36 3.31 0.98
C ILE A 118 -8.82 3.37 -0.44
N GLU A 119 -7.52 3.23 -0.64
CA GLU A 119 -6.89 3.31 -1.97
C GLU A 119 -7.38 2.19 -2.89
N ALA A 120 -7.46 0.96 -2.37
CA ALA A 120 -8.05 -0.18 -3.09
C ALA A 120 -9.51 0.09 -3.48
N TYR A 121 -10.34 0.58 -2.56
CA TYR A 121 -11.72 0.94 -2.83
C TYR A 121 -11.83 1.96 -3.97
N VAL A 122 -11.04 3.04 -3.91
CA VAL A 122 -11.08 4.09 -4.93
C VAL A 122 -10.61 3.55 -6.30
N ALA A 123 -9.60 2.69 -6.33
CA ALA A 123 -9.16 2.03 -7.55
C ALA A 123 -10.24 1.13 -8.17
N LEU A 124 -11.00 0.39 -7.36
CA LEU A 124 -12.14 -0.40 -7.83
C LEU A 124 -13.29 0.46 -8.32
N ARG A 125 -13.58 1.58 -7.63
CA ARG A 125 -14.54 2.58 -8.14
C ARG A 125 -14.11 3.15 -9.50
N LEU A 126 -12.82 3.42 -9.67
CA LEU A 126 -12.23 3.83 -10.94
C LEU A 126 -12.39 2.75 -12.04
N ALA A 127 -12.35 1.48 -11.67
CA ALA A 127 -12.58 0.34 -12.56
C ALA A 127 -14.06 0.06 -12.87
N GLY A 128 -14.99 0.76 -12.21
CA GLY A 128 -16.42 0.68 -12.48
C GLY A 128 -17.22 -0.16 -11.48
N ASP A 129 -16.60 -0.66 -10.42
CA ASP A 129 -17.31 -1.38 -9.36
C ASP A 129 -18.25 -0.41 -8.62
N PRO A 130 -19.56 -0.72 -8.50
CA PRO A 130 -20.51 0.22 -7.91
C PRO A 130 -20.43 0.19 -6.37
N PRO A 131 -20.68 1.33 -5.69
CA PRO A 131 -20.48 1.44 -4.24
C PRO A 131 -21.37 0.52 -3.40
N ASP A 132 -22.51 0.11 -3.94
CA ASP A 132 -23.48 -0.80 -3.33
C ASP A 132 -23.20 -2.28 -3.60
N ALA A 133 -22.20 -2.61 -4.43
CA ALA A 133 -21.76 -3.99 -4.59
C ALA A 133 -21.37 -4.58 -3.22
N PRO A 134 -21.71 -5.84 -2.89
CA PRO A 134 -21.50 -6.39 -1.55
C PRO A 134 -20.06 -6.24 -1.02
N HIS A 135 -19.08 -6.43 -1.89
CA HIS A 135 -17.66 -6.34 -1.56
C HIS A 135 -17.19 -4.88 -1.31
N MET A 136 -17.77 -3.91 -2.03
CA MET A 136 -17.54 -2.48 -1.85
C MET A 136 -18.24 -1.95 -0.60
N ALA A 137 -19.50 -2.33 -0.39
CA ALA A 137 -20.27 -1.95 0.78
C ALA A 137 -19.58 -2.41 2.07
N LYS A 138 -19.04 -3.64 2.09
CA LYS A 138 -18.28 -4.15 3.23
C LYS A 138 -17.02 -3.34 3.52
N ALA A 139 -16.23 -3.03 2.49
CA ALA A 139 -15.05 -2.17 2.62
C ALA A 139 -15.41 -0.78 3.15
N SER A 140 -16.42 -0.12 2.58
CA SER A 140 -16.86 1.21 3.01
C SER A 140 -17.42 1.25 4.45
N ALA A 141 -18.12 0.19 4.88
CA ALA A 141 -18.61 0.06 6.24
C ALA A 141 -17.44 0.00 7.22
N TRP A 142 -16.46 -0.87 6.94
CA TRP A 142 -15.27 -0.98 7.76
C TRP A 142 -14.44 0.33 7.77
N VAL A 143 -14.26 0.99 6.62
CA VAL A 143 -13.57 2.30 6.55
C VAL A 143 -14.23 3.32 7.47
N ARG A 144 -15.56 3.40 7.49
CA ARG A 144 -16.29 4.30 8.39
C ARG A 144 -16.10 3.93 9.86
N GLU A 145 -16.10 2.64 10.20
CA GLU A 145 -15.82 2.15 11.56
C GLU A 145 -14.40 2.54 12.03
N GLN A 146 -13.43 2.62 11.11
CA GLN A 146 -12.06 3.05 11.41
C GLN A 146 -11.86 4.59 11.42
N GLY A 147 -12.93 5.38 11.33
CA GLY A 147 -12.87 6.85 11.36
C GLY A 147 -12.85 7.51 9.98
N GLY A 148 -13.08 6.75 8.91
CA GLY A 148 -13.23 7.23 7.54
C GLY A 148 -11.95 7.78 6.93
N ILE A 149 -12.08 8.46 5.79
CA ILE A 149 -10.96 9.07 5.06
C ILE A 149 -10.09 9.97 5.95
N ALA A 150 -10.70 10.72 6.87
CA ALA A 150 -9.96 11.62 7.76
C ALA A 150 -8.92 10.89 8.62
N ALA A 151 -9.12 9.60 8.93
CA ALA A 151 -8.20 8.75 9.68
C ALA A 151 -7.07 8.11 8.88
N SER A 152 -7.07 8.25 7.55
CA SER A 152 -6.01 7.75 6.70
C SER A 152 -4.68 8.52 6.84
N ARG A 153 -3.60 7.88 6.37
CA ARG A 153 -2.27 8.49 6.28
C ARG A 153 -2.28 9.73 5.37
N VAL A 154 -1.27 10.58 5.52
CA VAL A 154 -1.12 11.81 4.71
C VAL A 154 -1.05 11.50 3.21
N PHE A 155 -0.34 10.45 2.80
CA PHE A 155 -0.22 10.07 1.38
C PHE A 155 -1.55 9.74 0.71
N THR A 156 -2.42 9.00 1.38
CA THR A 156 -3.79 8.73 0.89
C THR A 156 -4.54 10.04 0.67
N ARG A 157 -4.46 10.97 1.63
CA ARG A 157 -5.12 12.27 1.51
C ARG A 157 -4.51 13.16 0.42
N ILE A 158 -3.21 13.06 0.14
CA ILE A 158 -2.57 13.72 -1.02
C ILE A 158 -3.17 13.19 -2.32
N TRP A 159 -3.27 11.86 -2.47
CA TRP A 159 -3.92 11.25 -3.64
C TRP A 159 -5.36 11.73 -3.81
N LEU A 160 -6.12 11.79 -2.73
CA LEU A 160 -7.50 12.27 -2.76
C LEU A 160 -7.59 13.78 -3.07
N ALA A 161 -6.63 14.59 -2.61
CA ALA A 161 -6.57 16.02 -2.88
C ALA A 161 -6.27 16.32 -4.36
N LEU A 162 -5.48 15.49 -5.04
CA LEU A 162 -5.28 15.58 -6.49
C LEU A 162 -6.60 15.49 -7.28
N PHE A 163 -7.63 14.85 -6.72
CA PHE A 163 -8.96 14.71 -7.32
C PHE A 163 -10.02 15.65 -6.74
N GLY A 164 -9.66 16.46 -5.75
CA GLY A 164 -10.60 17.35 -5.04
C GLY A 164 -11.51 16.65 -4.03
N TRP A 165 -11.28 15.36 -3.73
CA TRP A 165 -11.97 14.65 -2.64
C TRP A 165 -11.47 15.05 -1.25
N TRP A 166 -10.28 15.66 -1.19
CA TRP A 166 -9.71 16.22 0.02
C TRP A 166 -9.22 17.64 -0.25
N ARG A 167 -9.27 18.50 0.76
CA ARG A 167 -8.80 19.89 0.63
C ARG A 167 -7.28 19.95 0.80
N TRP A 168 -6.60 20.65 -0.10
CA TRP A 168 -5.16 20.86 0.03
C TRP A 168 -4.77 21.60 1.31
N GLU A 169 -5.63 22.50 1.79
CA GLU A 169 -5.38 23.27 3.03
C GLU A 169 -5.41 22.40 4.30
N ASP A 170 -5.98 21.20 4.22
CA ASP A 170 -6.09 20.26 5.33
C ASP A 170 -4.93 19.24 5.36
N LEU A 171 -3.97 19.36 4.44
CA LEU A 171 -2.76 18.56 4.39
C LEU A 171 -1.59 19.27 5.10
N PRO A 172 -0.62 18.53 5.67
CA PRO A 172 0.62 19.13 6.14
C PRO A 172 1.36 19.85 5.00
N GLU A 173 1.85 21.05 5.28
CA GLU A 173 2.59 21.82 4.29
C GLU A 173 3.98 21.22 4.06
N LEU A 174 4.39 21.12 2.80
CA LEU A 174 5.70 20.63 2.38
C LEU A 174 6.36 21.72 1.52
N PRO A 175 6.98 22.73 2.15
CA PRO A 175 7.44 23.91 1.43
C PRO A 175 8.61 23.57 0.49
N PRO A 176 8.58 24.00 -0.79
CA PRO A 176 9.70 23.81 -1.72
C PRO A 176 10.99 24.49 -1.26
N GLU A 177 10.90 25.48 -0.37
CA GLU A 177 12.01 26.19 0.24
C GLU A 177 12.96 25.27 1.05
N LEU A 178 12.53 24.06 1.42
CA LEU A 178 13.39 23.04 2.03
C LEU A 178 14.67 22.76 1.21
N ILE A 179 14.64 22.98 -0.11
CA ILE A 179 15.81 22.77 -0.98
C ILE A 179 16.93 23.79 -0.72
N TRP A 180 16.63 24.92 -0.08
CA TRP A 180 17.62 25.96 0.22
C TRP A 180 18.33 25.74 1.56
N PHE A 181 17.91 24.76 2.36
CA PHE A 181 18.56 24.48 3.63
C PHE A 181 19.96 23.90 3.40
N PRO A 182 21.00 24.53 3.98
CA PRO A 182 22.33 23.92 4.02
C PRO A 182 22.30 22.55 4.69
N SER A 183 23.21 21.66 4.30
CA SER A 183 23.27 20.29 4.82
C SER A 183 23.56 20.16 6.32
N TRP A 184 23.88 21.25 7.02
CA TRP A 184 24.09 21.29 8.46
C TRP A 184 22.84 21.74 9.25
N VAL A 185 21.81 22.25 8.57
CA VAL A 185 20.54 22.64 9.20
C VAL A 185 19.69 21.39 9.44
N PRO A 186 19.12 21.19 10.64
CA PRO A 186 18.23 20.07 10.89
C PRO A 186 17.03 20.04 9.92
N LEU A 187 16.62 18.84 9.51
CA LEU A 187 15.51 18.61 8.56
C LEU A 187 15.79 19.10 7.13
N ASN A 188 17.06 19.33 6.79
CA ASN A 188 17.43 19.50 5.39
C ASN A 188 17.19 18.19 4.61
N ILE A 189 17.05 18.27 3.29
CA ILE A 189 16.69 17.10 2.46
C ILE A 189 17.69 15.92 2.58
N TYR A 190 18.94 16.17 2.98
CA TYR A 190 19.97 15.15 3.14
C TYR A 190 19.86 14.38 4.46
N ASP A 191 19.12 14.89 5.45
CA ASP A 191 18.84 14.18 6.70
C ASP A 191 17.85 13.02 6.50
N PHE A 192 17.09 13.05 5.39
CA PHE A 192 16.16 11.99 5.03
C PHE A 192 16.87 10.86 4.26
N GLY A 193 16.45 9.62 4.53
CA GLY A 193 16.84 8.44 3.77
C GLY A 193 16.56 8.61 2.27
N CYS A 194 17.33 7.94 1.41
CA CYS A 194 17.28 8.15 -0.03
C CYS A 194 15.87 7.99 -0.63
N TRP A 195 15.12 6.96 -0.20
CA TRP A 195 13.74 6.73 -0.64
C TRP A 195 12.80 7.86 -0.21
N ALA A 196 12.92 8.32 1.04
CA ALA A 196 12.07 9.39 1.56
C ALA A 196 12.36 10.72 0.86
N ARG A 197 13.63 11.02 0.59
CA ARG A 197 14.05 12.21 -0.16
C ARG A 197 13.47 12.23 -1.58
N GLN A 198 13.51 11.08 -2.26
CA GLN A 198 12.95 10.92 -3.60
C GLN A 198 11.43 11.14 -3.65
N THR A 199 10.73 11.00 -2.52
CA THR A 199 9.30 11.31 -2.39
C THR A 199 9.05 12.75 -1.95
N ILE A 200 9.78 13.24 -0.94
CA ILE A 200 9.58 14.58 -0.37
C ILE A 200 9.82 15.68 -1.40
N VAL A 201 10.94 15.62 -2.12
CA VAL A 201 11.33 16.67 -3.09
C VAL A 201 10.29 16.89 -4.19
N PRO A 202 9.78 15.87 -4.90
CA PRO A 202 8.71 16.10 -5.88
C PRO A 202 7.40 16.52 -5.21
N LEU A 203 7.08 16.01 -4.02
CA LEU A 203 5.88 16.43 -3.31
C LEU A 203 5.90 17.89 -2.88
N THR A 204 7.07 18.51 -2.64
CA THR A 204 7.09 19.95 -2.37
C THR A 204 6.62 20.78 -3.56
N ILE A 205 6.91 20.33 -4.79
CA ILE A 205 6.43 20.95 -6.03
C ILE A 205 4.92 20.76 -6.15
N VAL A 206 4.43 19.53 -5.90
CA VAL A 206 3.00 19.21 -5.96
C VAL A 206 2.23 20.03 -4.92
N SER A 207 2.70 20.10 -3.67
CA SER A 207 2.10 20.88 -2.59
C SER A 207 2.13 22.39 -2.85
N ALA A 208 3.16 22.90 -3.54
CA ALA A 208 3.21 24.30 -3.95
C ALA A 208 2.23 24.64 -5.10
N LYS A 209 1.94 23.68 -5.97
CA LYS A 209 1.03 23.87 -7.12
C LYS A 209 -0.42 23.50 -6.83
N ARG A 210 -0.65 22.61 -5.85
CA ARG A 210 -1.97 22.12 -5.43
C ARG A 210 -2.88 21.76 -6.61
N PRO A 211 -2.41 20.92 -7.56
CA PRO A 211 -3.19 20.66 -8.76
C PRO A 211 -4.42 19.83 -8.40
N VAL A 212 -5.52 20.10 -9.10
CA VAL A 212 -6.78 19.37 -8.93
C VAL A 212 -7.35 19.02 -10.30
N ARG A 213 -7.65 17.74 -10.51
CA ARG A 213 -8.53 17.29 -11.60
C ARG A 213 -9.84 16.79 -11.00
N PRO A 214 -11.01 17.29 -11.44
CA PRO A 214 -12.29 16.89 -10.86
C PRO A 214 -12.45 15.37 -10.81
N ALA A 215 -12.81 14.87 -9.63
CA ALA A 215 -13.12 13.47 -9.42
C ALA A 215 -14.23 12.97 -10.36
N PRO A 216 -14.12 11.73 -10.86
CA PRO A 216 -15.15 11.15 -11.72
C PRO A 216 -16.43 10.74 -10.96
N PHE A 217 -16.40 10.68 -9.62
CA PHE A 217 -17.52 10.27 -8.77
C PHE A 217 -17.34 10.80 -7.33
N PRO A 218 -18.39 10.81 -6.49
CA PRO A 218 -18.29 11.09 -5.06
C PRO A 218 -17.77 9.88 -4.26
N LEU A 219 -17.29 10.15 -3.04
CA LEU A 219 -16.79 9.17 -2.06
C LEU A 219 -17.47 9.29 -0.69
N ASP A 220 -18.72 9.78 -0.68
CA ASP A 220 -19.46 10.09 0.55
C ASP A 220 -19.54 8.90 1.50
N GLU A 221 -19.69 7.69 0.96
CA GLU A 221 -19.75 6.44 1.73
C GLU A 221 -18.48 6.06 2.49
N LEU A 222 -17.35 6.74 2.24
CA LEU A 222 -16.09 6.56 2.98
C LEU A 222 -15.92 7.57 4.13
N HIS A 223 -16.81 8.54 4.26
CA HIS A 223 -16.80 9.50 5.36
C HIS A 223 -17.71 9.03 6.51
N THR A 224 -17.32 9.36 7.74
CA THR A 224 -18.17 9.15 8.92
C THR A 224 -19.39 10.08 8.92
N ASP A 225 -19.18 11.36 8.56
CA ASP A 225 -20.23 12.32 8.16
C ASP A 225 -19.77 13.05 6.88
N PRO A 226 -20.41 12.81 5.72
CA PRO A 226 -20.05 13.48 4.46
C PRO A 226 -20.12 15.01 4.52
N ARG A 227 -20.94 15.57 5.42
CA ARG A 227 -21.07 17.03 5.60
C ARG A 227 -19.91 17.62 6.40
N HIS A 228 -19.18 16.78 7.13
CA HIS A 228 -18.01 17.13 7.92
C HIS A 228 -16.86 16.17 7.60
N PRO A 229 -16.32 16.20 6.37
CA PRO A 229 -15.39 15.19 5.87
C PRO A 229 -14.06 15.14 6.64
N ASN A 230 -13.72 16.23 7.36
CA ASN A 230 -12.54 16.35 8.21
C ASN A 230 -12.94 16.91 9.60
N PRO A 231 -13.50 16.07 10.49
CA PRO A 231 -13.90 16.53 11.81
C PRO A 231 -12.65 16.86 12.66
N PRO A 232 -12.69 17.95 13.46
CA PRO A 232 -11.57 18.30 14.31
C PRO A 232 -11.26 17.17 15.29
N ARG A 233 -9.99 16.79 15.38
CA ARG A 233 -9.55 15.80 16.36
C ARG A 233 -9.26 16.45 17.70
N PRO A 234 -9.76 15.88 18.81
CA PRO A 234 -9.31 16.30 20.12
C PRO A 234 -7.80 16.05 20.23
N LEU A 235 -7.09 17.04 20.78
CA LEU A 235 -5.66 16.90 21.07
C LEU A 235 -5.44 15.72 22.02
N ALA A 236 -4.34 15.01 21.84
CA ALA A 236 -3.91 13.98 22.76
C ALA A 236 -3.72 14.58 24.18
N PRO A 237 -3.85 13.78 25.25
CA PRO A 237 -3.69 14.26 26.62
C PRO A 237 -2.37 15.03 26.78
N PRO A 238 -2.35 16.19 27.47
CA PRO A 238 -1.16 17.05 27.54
C PRO A 238 0.05 16.37 28.20
N LEU A 239 -0.17 15.31 28.97
CA LEU A 239 0.87 14.50 29.62
C LEU A 239 1.41 13.36 28.74
N SER A 240 0.89 13.19 27.52
CA SER A 240 1.41 12.23 26.55
C SER A 240 2.44 12.89 25.65
N TRP A 241 3.37 12.10 25.10
CA TRP A 241 4.34 12.59 24.10
C TRP A 241 3.64 13.24 22.90
N ASP A 242 2.58 12.60 22.38
CA ASP A 242 1.78 13.14 21.29
C ASP A 242 1.12 14.48 21.66
N GLY A 243 0.59 14.58 22.88
CA GLY A 243 -0.04 15.80 23.35
C GLY A 243 0.93 16.94 23.59
N ALA A 244 2.16 16.65 24.02
CA ALA A 244 3.23 17.63 24.12
C ALA A 244 3.67 18.10 22.73
N PHE A 245 3.87 17.18 21.79
CA PHE A 245 4.27 17.50 20.41
C PHE A 245 3.22 18.31 19.65
N GLN A 246 1.93 17.95 19.79
CA GLN A 246 0.83 18.68 19.15
C GLN A 246 0.61 20.12 19.68
N ARG A 247 1.25 20.48 20.80
CA ARG A 247 1.13 21.80 21.45
C ARG A 247 2.41 22.65 21.37
N LEU A 248 3.48 22.12 20.76
CA LEU A 248 4.68 22.87 20.39
C LEU A 248 4.44 23.63 19.08
#